data_AF-A2G7X7-F1
#
_entry.id   AF-A2G7X7-F1
#
_cell.length_a   1.000
_cell.length_b   1.000
_cell.length_c   1.000
_cell.angle_alpha   90.00
_cell.angle_beta   90.00
_cell.angle_gamma   90.00
#
_symmetry.space_group_name_H-M   'P 1'
#
loop_
_entity.id
_entity.type
_entity.pdbx_description
1 polymer ?
#
loop_
_entity_poly.entity_id
_entity_poly.type
_entity_poly.pdbx_seq_one_letter_code
_entity_poly.pdbx_strand_id
1 'polypeptide(L)'
;MGILDLIEAKIVEALNNHNDKSIIIITHYPVGQFGQSKSSAGLTFKDIIIKYQISAVLTGHSHPKTIQPQHHLDSLEVICSDLVSHRNIGIVSNDNGNIFYHSYSVEQRPSFIVTYPIDYKQISKMTMFNSKEVDVRVIAFTDSENETILCNGQGMNFDRHLRSGMSLYHIKMTFKSGFNNIHIANANNTEKEMIRFFIGSVSPSFKEKLGDERNYYKYSLSILILLGLIMFVVLFPFNIEVKFEPLMKLYNNCIEYLENRENEYKVIDHIKYILCGFLFVRFYLIKYNKNVMLYLFMLFLSPLILPLGLIKSEEHFGLICIYGTFLNNHLYPTQFVYLIYLIHIGIITIPLTFITAMFGKERKFSLCFVVDIIFALFCLIITIYYSLFSISHATTLVLSATNFLFVLLPFAYMIYLLLF
;
A
#
# COMPACT_ATOMS: atom_id res chain seq x y z
N MET A 1 -9.95 25.13 -11.53
CA MET A 1 -8.61 25.19 -10.90
C MET A 1 -8.41 23.89 -10.15
N GLY A 2 -7.41 23.10 -10.52
CA GLY A 2 -7.10 21.83 -9.85
C GLY A 2 -6.34 22.06 -8.55
N ILE A 3 -6.25 21.04 -7.69
CA ILE A 3 -5.53 21.14 -6.41
C ILE A 3 -4.05 21.52 -6.59
N LEU A 4 -3.41 21.04 -7.65
CA LEU A 4 -2.01 21.37 -7.94
C LEU A 4 -1.82 22.84 -8.33
N ASP A 5 -2.81 23.45 -8.99
CA ASP A 5 -2.78 24.89 -9.28
C ASP A 5 -2.80 25.71 -7.98
N LEU A 6 -3.62 25.28 -7.02
CA LEU A 6 -3.76 25.96 -5.73
C LEU A 6 -2.47 25.84 -4.92
N ILE A 7 -1.87 24.64 -4.89
CA ILE A 7 -0.59 24.40 -4.24
C ILE A 7 0.51 25.26 -4.87
N GLU A 8 0.62 25.25 -6.21
CA GLU A 8 1.60 26.06 -6.94
C GLU A 8 1.42 27.55 -6.64
N ALA A 9 0.19 28.07 -6.69
CA ALA A 9 -0.10 29.46 -6.37
C ALA A 9 0.30 29.84 -4.93
N LYS A 10 0.02 28.97 -3.95
CA LYS A 10 0.37 29.21 -2.54
C LYS A 10 1.88 29.17 -2.28
N ILE A 11 2.60 28.30 -2.97
CA ILE A 11 4.08 28.27 -2.92
C ILE A 11 4.64 29.58 -3.48
N VAL A 12 4.17 30.03 -4.64
CA VAL A 12 4.62 31.29 -5.26
C VAL A 12 4.32 32.49 -4.36
N GLU A 13 3.12 32.55 -3.78
CA GLU A 13 2.74 33.57 -2.80
C GLU A 13 3.68 33.58 -1.59
N ALA A 14 3.97 32.41 -1.02
CA ALA A 14 4.87 32.28 0.13
C ALA A 14 6.30 32.73 -0.20
N LEU A 15 6.84 32.34 -1.36
CA LEU A 15 8.18 32.73 -1.80
C LEU A 15 8.28 34.25 -2.05
N ASN A 16 7.23 34.87 -2.59
CA ASN A 16 7.21 36.32 -2.83
C ASN A 16 7.16 37.11 -1.52
N ASN A 17 6.44 36.61 -0.51
CA ASN A 17 6.26 37.30 0.77
C ASN A 17 7.37 36.99 1.79
N HIS A 18 8.03 35.84 1.66
CA HIS A 18 8.99 35.31 2.63
C HIS A 18 10.16 34.60 1.93
N ASN A 19 10.93 35.36 1.14
CA ASN A 19 12.04 34.83 0.35
C ASN A 19 13.22 34.27 1.19
N ASP A 20 13.25 34.57 2.49
CA ASP A 20 14.25 34.13 3.46
C ASP A 20 13.82 32.87 4.25
N LYS A 21 12.59 32.39 4.07
CA LYS A 21 12.03 31.28 4.86
C LYS A 21 12.03 29.96 4.08
N SER A 22 12.29 28.88 4.81
CA SER A 22 12.09 27.51 4.30
C SER A 22 10.60 27.19 4.18
N ILE A 23 10.21 26.53 3.09
CA ILE A 23 8.84 26.02 2.91
C ILE A 23 8.82 24.52 3.23
N ILE A 24 7.91 24.14 4.13
CA ILE A 24 7.60 22.75 4.46
C ILE A 24 6.18 22.48 3.98
N ILE A 25 6.01 21.45 3.15
CA ILE A 25 4.69 20.99 2.70
C ILE A 25 4.27 19.79 3.54
N ILE A 26 3.05 19.80 4.06
CA ILE A 26 2.45 18.68 4.78
C ILE A 26 1.28 18.16 3.96
N THR A 27 1.25 16.87 3.66
CA THR A 27 0.17 16.23 2.91
C THR A 27 -0.03 14.79 3.39
N HIS A 28 -1.23 14.24 3.20
CA HIS A 28 -1.48 12.86 3.61
C HIS A 28 -0.74 11.86 2.71
N TYR A 29 -0.76 12.07 1.39
CA TYR A 29 -0.26 11.12 0.40
C TYR A 29 1.21 11.37 0.04
N PRO A 30 2.04 10.32 -0.10
CA PRO A 30 3.39 10.44 -0.61
C PRO A 30 3.46 11.13 -1.97
N VAL A 31 4.57 11.81 -2.26
CA VAL A 31 4.75 12.60 -3.51
C VAL A 31 4.48 11.73 -4.74
N GLY A 32 4.96 10.49 -4.73
CA GLY A 32 4.74 9.54 -5.81
C GLY A 32 3.24 9.29 -6.09
N GLN A 33 2.40 9.26 -5.06
CA GLN A 33 0.99 8.87 -5.19
C GLN A 33 0.11 9.93 -5.87
N PHE A 34 0.58 11.16 -6.05
CA PHE A 34 -0.09 12.17 -6.89
C PHE A 34 -0.13 11.79 -8.39
N GLY A 35 0.64 10.76 -8.79
CA GLY A 35 0.53 10.18 -10.11
C GLY A 35 1.09 11.07 -11.21
N GLN A 36 0.38 11.09 -12.34
CA GLN A 36 0.69 11.94 -13.51
C GLN A 36 -0.24 13.16 -13.56
N SER A 37 -0.93 13.47 -12.46
CA SER A 37 -1.76 14.67 -12.36
C SER A 37 -0.88 15.91 -12.54
N LYS A 38 -1.36 16.88 -13.32
CA LYS A 38 -0.62 18.10 -13.66
C LYS A 38 -1.40 19.35 -13.25
N SER A 39 -0.69 20.40 -12.84
CA SER A 39 -1.24 21.76 -12.80
C SER A 39 -1.56 22.24 -14.22
N SER A 40 -2.24 23.37 -14.32
CA SER A 40 -2.50 24.10 -15.57
C SER A 40 -1.21 24.53 -16.27
N ALA A 41 -0.10 24.64 -15.52
CA ALA A 41 1.24 24.86 -16.08
C ALA A 41 1.91 23.57 -16.59
N GLY A 42 1.23 22.42 -16.52
CA GLY A 42 1.73 21.13 -16.99
C GLY A 42 2.69 20.44 -16.02
N LEU A 43 2.81 20.92 -14.78
CA LEU A 43 3.73 20.40 -13.77
C LEU A 43 3.08 19.35 -12.88
N THR A 44 3.74 18.21 -12.69
CA THR A 44 3.33 17.25 -11.66
C THR A 44 3.66 17.77 -10.27
N PHE A 45 3.09 17.17 -9.21
CA PHE A 45 3.45 17.55 -7.85
C PHE A 45 4.96 17.41 -7.57
N LYS A 46 5.59 16.35 -8.11
CA LYS A 46 7.04 16.17 -8.05
C LYS A 46 7.79 17.32 -8.74
N ASP A 47 7.32 17.74 -9.92
CA ASP A 47 7.94 18.85 -10.65
C ASP A 47 7.80 20.17 -9.88
N ILE A 48 6.65 20.41 -9.24
CA ILE A 48 6.41 21.59 -8.40
C ILE A 48 7.41 21.64 -7.25
N ILE A 49 7.55 20.55 -6.47
CA ILE A 49 8.45 20.58 -5.31
C ILE A 49 9.92 20.78 -5.71
N ILE A 50 10.34 20.23 -6.85
CA ILE A 50 11.69 20.40 -7.41
C ILE A 50 11.90 21.82 -7.92
N LYS A 51 10.97 22.31 -8.76
CA LYS A 51 11.05 23.65 -9.40
C LYS A 51 11.15 24.76 -8.35
N TYR A 52 10.37 24.65 -7.28
CA TYR A 52 10.31 25.65 -6.22
C TYR A 52 11.26 25.36 -5.04
N GLN A 53 12.14 24.36 -5.17
CA GLN A 53 13.15 24.01 -4.18
C GLN A 53 12.58 23.86 -2.76
N ILE A 54 11.48 23.13 -2.65
CA ILE A 54 10.81 22.89 -1.37
C ILE A 54 11.77 22.16 -0.43
N SER A 55 11.91 22.69 0.79
CA SER A 55 12.92 22.23 1.74
C SER A 55 12.60 20.84 2.29
N ALA A 56 11.33 20.60 2.63
CA ALA A 56 10.86 19.29 3.03
C ALA A 56 9.38 19.07 2.67
N VAL A 57 9.03 17.83 2.37
CA VAL A 57 7.65 17.36 2.26
C VAL A 57 7.41 16.27 3.31
N LEU A 58 6.47 16.50 4.22
CA LEU A 58 6.08 15.53 5.24
C LEU A 58 4.82 14.82 4.77
N THR A 59 4.92 13.51 4.58
CA THR A 59 3.83 12.68 4.06
C THR A 59 3.51 11.51 4.97
N GLY A 60 2.37 10.83 4.73
CA GLY A 60 1.94 9.68 5.51
C GLY A 60 1.41 8.57 4.61
N HIS A 61 0.18 8.11 4.90
CA HIS A 61 -0.60 7.11 4.17
C HIS A 61 -0.05 5.68 4.14
N SER A 62 1.26 5.47 3.98
CA SER A 62 1.85 4.11 3.93
C SER A 62 2.19 3.50 5.29
N HIS A 63 1.96 4.27 6.37
CA HIS A 63 2.12 3.84 7.76
C HIS A 63 3.42 3.03 8.02
N PRO A 64 4.61 3.51 7.61
CA PRO A 64 5.82 2.74 7.78
C PRO A 64 6.20 2.62 9.25
N LYS A 65 6.74 1.46 9.67
CA LYS A 65 7.18 1.23 11.06
C LYS A 65 8.21 2.25 11.55
N THR A 66 9.08 2.69 10.66
CA THR A 66 10.05 3.77 10.88
C THR A 66 9.95 4.75 9.73
N ILE A 67 10.40 5.98 9.93
CA ILE A 67 10.40 6.99 8.86
C ILE A 67 11.09 6.48 7.59
N GLN A 68 10.61 6.91 6.44
CA GLN A 68 11.22 6.63 5.14
C GLN A 68 11.53 7.94 4.42
N PRO A 69 12.76 8.46 4.57
CA PRO A 69 13.25 9.55 3.75
C PRO A 69 13.31 9.16 2.27
N GLN A 70 12.96 10.08 1.39
CA GLN A 70 13.07 9.94 -0.07
C GLN A 70 13.60 11.23 -0.69
N HIS A 71 14.58 11.09 -1.58
CA HIS A 71 15.13 12.25 -2.29
C HIS A 71 14.47 12.41 -3.65
N HIS A 72 13.82 13.56 -3.85
CA HIS A 72 13.31 14.01 -5.14
C HIS A 72 14.27 15.04 -5.72
N LEU A 73 15.39 14.56 -6.26
CA LEU A 73 16.56 15.38 -6.59
C LEU A 73 17.04 16.14 -5.35
N ASP A 74 16.78 17.44 -5.30
CA ASP A 74 17.25 18.38 -4.30
C ASP A 74 16.30 18.52 -3.09
N SER A 75 15.06 18.04 -3.22
CA SER A 75 14.02 18.10 -2.19
C SER A 75 13.93 16.80 -1.40
N LEU A 76 13.74 16.91 -0.09
CA LEU A 76 13.53 15.78 0.80
C LEU A 76 12.04 15.55 1.06
N GLU A 77 11.57 14.32 0.86
CA GLU A 77 10.32 13.83 1.42
C GLU A 77 10.63 12.95 2.64
N VAL A 78 9.88 13.12 3.73
CA VAL A 78 9.91 12.20 4.87
C VAL A 78 8.53 11.59 5.01
N ILE A 79 8.42 10.31 4.66
CA ILE A 79 7.21 9.53 4.91
C ILE A 79 7.19 9.15 6.39
N CYS A 80 6.26 9.74 7.11
CA CYS A 80 6.12 9.67 8.55
C CYS A 80 5.52 8.34 8.98
N SER A 81 5.95 7.82 10.14
CA SER A 81 5.29 6.70 10.81
C SER A 81 3.94 7.14 11.39
N ASP A 82 3.12 6.18 11.84
CA ASP A 82 1.77 6.47 12.33
C ASP A 82 1.57 6.21 13.83
N LEU A 83 0.54 6.87 14.35
CA LEU A 83 0.17 6.82 15.74
C LEU A 83 -0.60 5.54 16.13
N VAL A 84 -1.39 4.99 15.21
CA VAL A 84 -2.37 3.93 15.54
C VAL A 84 -1.71 2.56 15.62
N SER A 85 -0.95 2.19 14.59
CA SER A 85 -0.32 0.87 14.45
C SER A 85 1.05 0.82 15.12
N HIS A 86 1.83 1.89 14.97
CA HIS A 86 3.23 1.93 15.42
C HIS A 86 3.47 2.81 16.63
N ARG A 87 2.45 3.56 17.10
CA ARG A 87 2.53 4.42 18.29
C ARG A 87 3.71 5.40 18.24
N ASN A 88 3.96 5.97 17.05
CA ASN A 88 5.05 6.90 16.82
C ASN A 88 4.55 8.34 16.64
N ILE A 89 5.34 9.30 17.10
CA ILE A 89 5.20 10.75 16.88
C ILE A 89 6.46 11.31 16.25
N GLY A 90 6.29 12.38 15.46
CA GLY A 90 7.37 13.10 14.82
C GLY A 90 7.67 14.42 15.52
N ILE A 91 8.95 14.76 15.67
CA ILE A 91 9.42 16.10 15.99
C ILE A 91 10.28 16.58 14.83
N VAL A 92 9.94 17.72 14.25
CA VAL A 92 10.69 18.32 13.15
C VAL A 92 11.36 19.59 13.63
N SER A 93 12.67 19.67 13.47
CA SER A 93 13.45 20.88 13.70
C SER A 93 13.78 21.57 12.38
N ASN A 94 13.87 22.89 12.42
CA ASN A 94 14.42 23.70 11.34
C ASN A 94 15.48 24.63 11.94
N ASP A 95 16.75 24.25 11.79
CA ASP A 95 17.89 25.05 12.22
C ASP A 95 18.52 25.73 11.01
N ASN A 96 18.02 26.93 10.69
CA ASN A 96 18.53 27.75 9.58
C ASN A 96 18.53 26.99 8.23
N GLY A 97 17.43 26.32 7.91
CA GLY A 97 17.28 25.52 6.69
C GLY A 97 17.73 24.07 6.83
N ASN A 98 18.39 23.71 7.92
CA ASN A 98 18.69 22.32 8.27
C ASN A 98 17.43 21.69 8.88
N ILE A 99 16.63 21.05 8.02
CA ILE A 99 15.41 20.34 8.45
C ILE A 99 15.79 18.93 8.88
N PHE A 100 15.42 18.55 10.10
CA PHE A 100 15.66 17.21 10.63
C PHE A 100 14.40 16.65 11.28
N TYR A 101 13.95 15.48 10.80
CA TYR A 101 12.83 14.75 11.38
C TYR A 101 13.34 13.69 12.37
N HIS A 102 12.83 13.75 13.59
CA HIS A 102 13.03 12.76 14.65
C HIS A 102 11.74 11.98 14.87
N SER A 103 11.85 10.67 15.04
CA SER A 103 10.71 9.79 15.31
C SER A 103 10.86 9.17 16.68
N TYR A 104 9.84 9.32 17.52
CA TYR A 104 9.80 8.77 18.87
C TYR A 104 8.56 7.91 19.06
N SER A 105 8.67 6.87 19.88
CA SER A 105 7.47 6.21 20.42
C SER A 105 6.72 7.19 21.33
N VAL A 106 5.39 7.11 21.39
CA VAL A 106 4.56 7.92 22.30
C VAL A 106 4.87 7.69 23.78
N GLU A 107 5.55 6.57 24.09
CA GLU A 107 6.00 6.23 25.44
C GLU A 107 7.36 6.89 25.77
N GLN A 108 8.09 7.34 24.75
CA GLN A 108 9.36 8.03 24.90
C GLN A 108 9.10 9.52 25.16
N ARG A 109 9.75 10.04 26.20
CA ARG A 109 9.82 11.47 26.50
C ARG A 109 11.25 11.93 26.25
N PRO A 110 11.58 12.38 25.04
CA PRO A 110 12.93 12.87 24.78
C PRO A 110 13.21 14.06 25.70
N SER A 111 14.41 14.12 26.26
CA SER A 111 14.92 15.26 27.03
C SER A 111 15.66 16.24 26.12
N PHE A 112 16.02 15.83 24.91
CA PHE A 112 16.59 16.69 23.88
C PHE A 112 16.31 16.18 22.46
N ILE A 113 16.58 17.02 21.46
CA ILE A 113 16.67 16.64 20.04
C ILE A 113 17.93 17.25 19.41
N VAL A 114 18.60 16.49 18.54
CA VAL A 114 19.74 17.01 17.76
C VAL A 114 19.23 17.82 16.56
N THR A 115 19.59 19.09 16.47
CA THR A 115 19.19 19.94 15.34
C THR A 115 20.25 20.01 14.24
N TYR A 116 21.53 19.82 14.58
CA TYR A 116 22.64 19.75 13.64
C TYR A 116 23.82 18.99 14.26
N PRO A 117 24.58 18.18 13.50
CA PRO A 117 24.42 17.82 12.09
C PRO A 117 23.20 16.93 11.84
N ILE A 118 22.71 16.93 10.59
CA ILE A 118 21.59 16.09 10.15
C ILE A 118 22.08 14.69 9.79
N ASP A 119 21.27 13.66 10.08
CA ASP A 119 21.54 12.30 9.59
C ASP A 119 21.71 12.31 8.05
N TYR A 120 22.73 11.61 7.56
CA TYR A 120 23.06 11.63 6.13
C TYR A 120 21.91 11.19 5.20
N LYS A 121 20.94 10.43 5.73
CA LYS A 121 19.75 9.99 5.00
C LYS A 121 18.66 11.05 4.90
N GLN A 122 18.81 12.19 5.57
CA GLN A 122 17.86 13.31 5.57
C GLN A 122 18.50 14.60 5.06
N ILE A 123 19.61 14.50 4.32
CA ILE A 123 20.29 15.67 3.73
C ILE A 123 19.46 16.19 2.55
N SER A 124 19.03 17.44 2.61
CA SER A 124 18.46 18.13 1.45
C SER A 124 19.48 19.09 0.83
N LYS A 125 19.16 19.72 -0.29
CA LYS A 125 19.98 20.79 -0.87
C LYS A 125 20.22 21.96 0.10
N MET A 126 19.31 22.19 1.03
CA MET A 126 19.41 23.26 2.03
C MET A 126 20.37 22.93 3.17
N THR A 127 20.78 21.67 3.29
CA THR A 127 21.65 21.21 4.37
C THR A 127 23.11 21.51 4.06
N MET A 128 23.81 22.20 4.96
CA MET A 128 25.26 22.38 4.85
C MET A 128 25.99 21.17 5.42
N PHE A 129 26.67 20.40 4.56
CA PHE A 129 27.41 19.18 4.96
C PHE A 129 28.84 19.14 4.41
N ASN A 130 29.40 20.25 3.93
CA ASN A 130 30.76 20.30 3.38
C ASN A 130 31.81 20.92 4.33
N SER A 131 31.41 21.41 5.51
CA SER A 131 32.31 21.98 6.52
C SER A 131 32.91 20.90 7.43
N LYS A 132 34.22 20.98 7.69
CA LYS A 132 34.91 20.15 8.70
C LYS A 132 34.71 20.68 10.12
N GLU A 133 34.46 21.98 10.26
CA GLU A 133 34.10 22.61 11.52
C GLU A 133 32.58 22.56 11.65
N VAL A 134 32.12 21.72 12.57
CA VAL A 134 30.71 21.42 12.78
C VAL A 134 30.31 21.94 14.15
N ASP A 135 29.33 22.84 14.17
CA ASP A 135 28.72 23.33 15.40
C ASP A 135 27.55 22.41 15.77
N VAL A 136 27.83 21.37 16.55
CA VAL A 136 26.83 20.38 16.97
C VAL A 136 25.83 21.09 17.88
N ARG A 137 24.55 21.08 17.51
CA ARG A 137 23.49 21.88 18.14
C ARG A 137 22.32 21.00 18.56
N VAL A 138 21.84 21.21 19.78
CA VAL A 138 20.81 20.40 20.43
C VAL A 138 19.80 21.32 21.09
N ILE A 139 18.51 21.02 20.93
CA ILE A 139 17.45 21.64 21.74
C ILE A 139 17.16 20.70 22.90
N ALA A 140 17.45 21.13 24.13
CA ALA A 140 17.08 20.44 25.34
C ALA A 140 15.71 20.93 25.83
N PHE A 141 14.84 20.01 26.23
CA PHE A 141 13.50 20.29 26.74
C PHE A 141 13.54 20.63 28.24
N THR A 142 14.21 21.73 28.56
CA THR A 142 14.46 22.21 29.92
C THR A 142 14.58 23.73 29.95
N ASP A 143 14.23 24.34 31.09
CA ASP A 143 14.52 25.75 31.42
C ASP A 143 15.86 25.90 32.15
N SER A 144 16.57 24.81 32.45
CA SER A 144 17.88 24.86 33.10
C SER A 144 18.96 25.33 32.12
N GLU A 145 19.80 26.26 32.58
CA GLU A 145 21.06 26.63 31.92
C GLU A 145 22.22 25.68 32.27
N ASN A 146 22.04 24.86 33.31
CA ASN A 146 23.05 23.95 33.86
C ASN A 146 22.78 22.48 33.47
N GLU A 147 22.08 22.23 32.36
CA GLU A 147 21.83 20.86 31.90
C GLU A 147 23.13 20.21 31.40
N THR A 148 23.43 19.00 31.85
CA THR A 148 24.67 18.31 31.47
C THR A 148 24.47 17.51 30.19
N ILE A 149 24.39 18.20 29.05
CA ILE A 149 24.35 17.56 27.73
C ILE A 149 25.79 17.30 27.27
N LEU A 150 26.07 16.06 26.86
CA LEU A 150 27.39 15.59 26.43
C LEU A 150 27.36 15.21 24.96
N CYS A 151 28.33 15.68 24.18
CA CYS A 151 28.64 15.22 22.82
C CYS A 151 29.96 14.46 22.82
N ASN A 152 29.94 13.17 22.47
CA ASN A 152 31.11 12.28 22.54
C ASN A 152 31.84 12.34 23.89
N GLY A 153 31.08 12.51 24.99
CA GLY A 153 31.59 12.65 26.36
C GLY A 153 32.06 14.06 26.75
N GLN A 154 32.02 15.04 25.85
CA GLN A 154 32.38 16.44 26.12
C GLN A 154 31.13 17.27 26.42
N GLY A 155 31.17 18.11 27.46
CA GLY A 155 30.04 18.98 27.82
C GLY A 155 29.74 20.02 26.73
N MET A 156 28.45 20.16 26.39
CA MET A 156 27.95 21.19 25.48
C MET A 156 27.69 22.49 26.25
N ASN A 157 27.90 23.63 25.59
CA ASN A 157 27.67 24.94 26.19
C ASN A 157 26.21 25.36 26.00
N PHE A 158 25.62 25.92 27.05
CA PHE A 158 24.36 26.65 26.92
C PHE A 158 24.57 27.89 26.05
N ASP A 159 23.65 28.14 25.11
CA ASP A 159 23.63 29.35 24.28
C ASP A 159 22.51 30.29 24.75
N ARG A 160 21.26 29.83 24.66
CA ARG A 160 20.07 30.65 24.99
C ARG A 160 18.82 29.81 25.22
N HIS A 161 17.83 30.41 25.87
CA HIS A 161 16.45 29.91 25.85
C HIS A 161 15.77 30.23 24.51
N LEU A 162 15.08 29.26 23.93
CA LEU A 162 14.29 29.43 22.71
C LEU A 162 12.85 29.83 23.05
N ARG A 163 12.30 29.24 24.11
CA ARG A 163 11.01 29.53 24.75
C ARG A 163 10.96 28.78 26.09
N SER A 164 9.92 29.01 26.88
CA SER A 164 9.72 28.23 28.11
C SER A 164 9.73 26.72 27.83
N GLY A 165 10.50 26.00 28.62
CA GLY A 165 10.78 24.57 28.53
C GLY A 165 11.75 24.18 27.42
N MET A 166 12.44 25.11 26.74
CA MET A 166 13.34 24.80 25.62
C MET A 166 14.60 25.67 25.61
N SER A 167 15.76 25.02 25.67
CA SER A 167 17.07 25.65 25.71
C SER A 167 17.98 25.10 24.62
N LEU A 168 18.76 25.96 23.99
CA LEU A 168 19.72 25.60 22.95
C LEU A 168 21.09 25.36 23.58
N TYR A 169 21.68 24.21 23.28
CA TYR A 169 23.03 23.82 23.66
C TYR A 169 23.85 23.54 22.40
N HIS A 170 25.14 23.88 22.43
CA HIS A 170 26.00 23.63 21.28
C HIS A 170 27.48 23.37 21.64
N ILE A 171 28.20 22.74 20.73
CA ILE A 171 29.65 22.53 20.82
C ILE A 171 30.27 22.49 19.43
N LYS A 172 31.34 23.25 19.25
CA LYS A 172 32.12 23.23 18.00
C LYS A 172 33.13 22.10 18.04
N MET A 173 33.10 21.26 17.00
CA MET A 173 34.01 20.13 16.86
C MET A 173 34.54 20.05 15.43
N THR A 174 35.75 19.54 15.29
CA THR A 174 36.38 19.33 13.98
C THR A 174 36.33 17.86 13.61
N PHE A 175 35.83 17.57 12.42
CA PHE A 175 35.65 16.22 11.91
C PHE A 175 36.42 15.99 10.61
N LYS A 176 36.66 14.73 10.28
CA LYS A 176 37.29 14.33 9.02
C LYS A 176 36.25 14.30 7.91
N SER A 177 36.69 14.51 6.66
CA SER A 177 35.83 14.26 5.49
C SER A 177 35.41 12.78 5.45
N GLY A 178 34.20 12.52 4.98
CA GLY A 178 33.59 11.19 4.98
C GLY A 178 32.50 11.03 6.04
N PHE A 179 32.20 9.78 6.40
CA PHE A 179 31.21 9.47 7.42
C PHE A 179 31.76 9.69 8.83
N ASN A 180 30.97 10.34 9.66
CA ASN A 180 31.25 10.56 11.08
C ASN A 180 30.04 10.15 11.92
N ASN A 181 30.30 9.77 13.17
CA ASN A 181 29.26 9.49 14.15
C ASN A 181 29.46 10.41 15.34
N ILE A 182 28.36 10.96 15.86
CA ILE A 182 28.33 11.64 17.16
C ILE A 182 27.36 10.93 18.09
N HIS A 183 27.74 10.87 19.36
CA HIS A 183 26.92 10.34 20.44
C HIS A 183 26.53 11.50 21.35
N ILE A 184 25.25 11.82 21.40
CA ILE A 184 24.69 12.82 22.32
C ILE A 184 24.04 12.08 23.50
N ALA A 185 24.31 12.54 24.71
CA ALA A 185 23.69 12.00 25.91
C ALA A 185 23.34 13.13 26.87
N ASN A 186 22.26 12.97 27.63
CA ASN A 186 22.01 13.79 28.80
C ASN A 186 22.55 13.04 30.03
N ALA A 187 23.54 13.58 30.74
CA ALA A 187 24.15 12.89 31.88
C ALA A 187 23.18 12.70 33.06
N ASN A 188 22.14 13.53 33.15
CA ASN A 188 21.09 13.44 34.16
C ASN A 188 20.03 12.37 33.83
N ASN A 189 20.09 11.77 32.64
CA ASN A 189 19.13 10.78 32.15
C ASN A 189 19.85 9.58 31.51
N THR A 190 19.12 8.52 31.17
CA THR A 190 19.65 7.38 30.42
C THR A 190 19.59 7.57 28.90
N GLU A 191 19.06 8.69 28.44
CA GLU A 191 18.86 8.99 27.03
C GLU A 191 20.19 9.19 26.29
N LYS A 192 20.29 8.50 25.14
CA LYS A 192 21.44 8.56 24.24
C LYS A 192 20.95 8.52 22.81
N GLU A 193 21.43 9.43 21.98
CA GLU A 193 21.17 9.49 20.55
C GLU A 193 22.49 9.36 19.79
N MET A 194 22.49 8.60 18.70
CA MET A 194 23.65 8.49 17.80
C MET A 194 23.24 8.99 16.43
N ILE A 195 23.93 10.03 15.96
CA ILE A 195 23.71 10.59 14.62
C ILE A 195 24.90 10.24 13.75
N ARG A 196 24.60 9.60 12.61
CA ARG A 196 25.57 9.37 11.55
C ARG A 196 25.38 10.42 10.46
N PHE A 197 26.41 11.22 10.22
CA PHE A 197 26.38 12.29 9.22
C PHE A 197 27.58 12.20 8.30
N PHE A 198 27.54 12.96 7.21
CA PHE A 198 28.56 12.94 6.17
C PHE A 198 29.18 14.32 6.00
N ILE A 199 30.49 14.39 5.80
CA ILE A 199 31.22 15.62 5.46
C ILE A 199 31.87 15.49 4.09
N GLY A 200 31.42 16.27 3.12
CA GLY A 200 32.00 16.30 1.78
C GLY A 200 31.22 17.19 0.82
N SER A 201 31.70 17.29 -0.43
CA SER A 201 31.04 18.08 -1.48
C SER A 201 29.84 17.36 -2.12
N VAL A 202 29.80 16.03 -2.06
CA VAL A 202 28.75 15.20 -2.68
C VAL A 202 28.34 14.13 -1.68
N SER A 203 27.04 14.07 -1.36
CA SER A 203 26.50 13.02 -0.50
C SER A 203 26.65 11.64 -1.18
N PRO A 204 27.10 10.61 -0.44
CA PRO A 204 27.25 9.26 -1.01
C PRO A 204 25.90 8.69 -1.43
N SER A 205 25.88 7.91 -2.51
CA SER A 205 24.67 7.22 -2.93
C SER A 205 24.28 6.13 -1.92
N PHE A 206 22.98 5.99 -1.67
CA PHE A 206 22.43 4.92 -0.85
C PHE A 206 21.10 4.44 -1.42
N LYS A 207 20.68 3.26 -0.98
CA LYS A 207 19.39 2.68 -1.39
C LYS A 207 18.29 3.21 -0.49
N GLU A 208 17.25 3.74 -1.11
CA GLU A 208 16.03 4.17 -0.43
C GLU A 208 14.94 3.11 -0.56
N LYS A 209 14.14 2.96 0.49
CA LYS A 209 12.90 2.19 0.39
C LYS A 209 11.82 3.12 -0.14
N LEU A 210 11.38 2.86 -1.37
CA LEU A 210 10.25 3.58 -1.95
C LEU A 210 8.96 3.20 -1.18
N GLY A 211 8.39 4.16 -0.47
CA GLY A 211 7.05 4.14 0.11
C GLY A 211 5.95 4.38 -0.92
N ASP A 212 6.20 4.02 -2.18
CA ASP A 212 5.21 4.07 -3.24
C ASP A 212 4.50 2.73 -3.36
N GLU A 213 3.31 2.67 -2.77
CA GLU A 213 2.44 1.49 -2.83
C GLU A 213 1.92 1.17 -4.23
N ARG A 214 2.06 2.05 -5.22
CA ARG A 214 1.65 1.80 -6.61
C ARG A 214 2.31 0.56 -7.20
N ASN A 215 3.48 0.16 -6.70
CA ASN A 215 4.10 -1.09 -7.16
C ASN A 215 3.25 -2.33 -6.83
N TYR A 216 2.53 -2.35 -5.71
CA TYR A 216 1.59 -3.44 -5.40
C TYR A 216 0.42 -3.46 -6.40
N TYR A 217 -0.12 -2.28 -6.73
CA TYR A 217 -1.24 -2.14 -7.64
C TYR A 217 -0.86 -2.33 -9.12
N LYS A 218 0.42 -2.11 -9.49
CA LYS A 218 0.92 -2.28 -10.87
C LYS A 218 0.67 -3.69 -11.41
N TYR A 219 0.80 -4.70 -10.56
CA TYR A 219 0.62 -6.10 -10.97
C TYR A 219 -0.83 -6.57 -10.90
N SER A 220 -1.70 -5.85 -10.19
CA SER A 220 -3.11 -6.23 -10.03
C SER A 220 -3.81 -6.39 -11.38
N LEU A 221 -3.58 -5.48 -12.32
CA LEU A 221 -4.16 -5.58 -13.66
C LEU A 221 -3.63 -6.80 -14.44
N SER A 222 -2.32 -7.08 -14.38
CA SER A 222 -1.74 -8.23 -15.08
C SER A 222 -2.24 -9.55 -14.52
N ILE A 223 -2.33 -9.67 -13.19
CA ILE A 223 -2.88 -10.84 -12.51
C ILE A 223 -4.37 -10.96 -12.81
N LEU A 224 -5.10 -9.84 -12.86
CA LEU A 224 -6.52 -9.81 -13.20
C LEU A 224 -6.77 -10.32 -14.61
N ILE A 225 -5.98 -9.87 -15.59
CA ILE A 225 -6.08 -10.35 -16.97
C ILE A 225 -5.79 -11.85 -17.02
N LEU A 226 -4.72 -12.31 -16.36
CA LEU A 226 -4.36 -13.73 -16.36
C LEU A 226 -5.45 -14.61 -15.72
N LEU A 227 -5.87 -14.29 -14.49
CA LEU A 227 -6.91 -15.04 -13.79
C LEU A 227 -8.27 -14.90 -14.50
N GLY A 228 -8.57 -13.72 -15.03
CA GLY A 228 -9.77 -13.48 -15.83
C GLY A 228 -9.82 -14.35 -17.07
N LEU A 229 -8.71 -14.50 -17.81
CA LEU A 229 -8.63 -15.40 -18.96
C LEU A 229 -8.81 -16.87 -18.55
N ILE A 230 -8.17 -17.30 -17.47
CA ILE A 230 -8.33 -18.66 -16.94
C ILE A 230 -9.80 -18.91 -16.58
N MET A 231 -10.40 -18.03 -15.78
CA MET A 231 -11.79 -18.19 -15.35
C MET A 231 -12.79 -18.05 -16.48
N PHE A 232 -12.52 -17.20 -17.46
CA PHE A 232 -13.30 -17.13 -18.69
C PHE A 232 -13.30 -18.49 -19.39
N VAL A 233 -12.13 -19.11 -19.59
CA VAL A 233 -12.04 -20.45 -20.16
C VAL A 233 -12.79 -21.45 -19.30
N VAL A 234 -12.61 -21.46 -17.98
CA VAL A 234 -13.27 -22.43 -17.09
C VAL A 234 -14.79 -22.34 -17.15
N LEU A 235 -15.33 -21.12 -17.13
CA LEU A 235 -16.76 -20.89 -16.97
C LEU A 235 -17.51 -20.66 -18.29
N PHE A 236 -16.83 -20.60 -19.43
CA PHE A 236 -17.48 -20.35 -20.72
C PHE A 236 -18.54 -21.41 -21.04
N PRO A 237 -19.84 -21.06 -21.13
CA PRO A 237 -20.94 -22.03 -21.02
C PRO A 237 -21.13 -22.93 -22.26
N PHE A 238 -20.32 -22.74 -23.31
CA PHE A 238 -20.41 -23.51 -24.54
C PHE A 238 -19.32 -24.59 -24.61
N ASN A 239 -19.66 -25.74 -25.17
CA ASN A 239 -18.77 -26.88 -25.34
C ASN A 239 -17.87 -26.69 -26.57
N ILE A 240 -16.86 -25.83 -26.44
CA ILE A 240 -15.88 -25.57 -27.50
C ILE A 240 -15.08 -26.84 -27.83
N GLU A 241 -14.88 -27.72 -26.85
CA GLU A 241 -14.13 -28.98 -26.93
C GLU A 241 -14.59 -29.84 -28.11
N VAL A 242 -15.89 -29.89 -28.37
CA VAL A 242 -16.50 -30.70 -29.43
C VAL A 242 -16.02 -30.26 -30.82
N LYS A 243 -15.60 -29.01 -30.98
CA LYS A 243 -15.13 -28.46 -32.26
C LYS A 243 -13.63 -28.64 -32.49
N PHE A 244 -12.86 -28.99 -31.46
CA PHE A 244 -11.40 -29.07 -31.53
C PHE A 244 -10.91 -30.44 -31.07
N GLU A 245 -10.54 -31.30 -32.02
CA GLU A 245 -10.09 -32.68 -31.77
C GLU A 245 -9.02 -32.81 -30.67
N PRO A 246 -7.96 -31.97 -30.62
CA PRO A 246 -6.96 -32.09 -29.55
C PRO A 246 -7.54 -31.82 -28.15
N LEU A 247 -8.49 -30.89 -28.06
CA LEU A 247 -9.14 -30.54 -26.81
C LEU A 247 -10.17 -31.61 -26.40
N MET A 248 -10.87 -32.20 -27.36
CA MET A 248 -11.75 -33.35 -27.12
C MET A 248 -10.97 -34.57 -26.63
N LYS A 249 -9.78 -34.84 -27.20
CA LYS A 249 -8.88 -35.89 -26.73
C LYS A 249 -8.41 -35.63 -25.30
N LEU A 250 -8.04 -34.38 -24.99
CA LEU A 250 -7.71 -34.00 -23.64
C LEU A 250 -8.90 -34.21 -22.69
N TYR A 251 -10.09 -33.74 -23.06
CA TYR A 251 -11.34 -33.94 -22.31
C TYR A 251 -11.56 -35.41 -21.98
N ASN A 252 -11.54 -36.31 -22.98
CA ASN A 252 -11.75 -37.74 -22.79
C ASN A 252 -10.71 -38.34 -21.83
N ASN A 253 -9.42 -38.04 -22.04
CA ASN A 253 -8.35 -38.53 -21.16
C ASN A 253 -8.50 -38.03 -19.71
N CYS A 254 -8.98 -36.80 -19.52
CA CYS A 254 -9.18 -36.22 -18.20
C CYS A 254 -10.35 -36.88 -17.46
N ILE A 255 -11.47 -37.10 -18.16
CA ILE A 255 -12.63 -37.80 -17.60
C ILE A 255 -12.24 -39.24 -17.27
N GLU A 256 -11.51 -39.92 -18.15
CA GLU A 256 -10.98 -41.26 -17.89
C GLU A 256 -10.08 -41.28 -16.64
N TYR A 257 -9.13 -40.34 -16.51
CA TYR A 257 -8.29 -40.22 -15.32
C TYR A 257 -9.08 -39.98 -14.02
N LEU A 258 -10.18 -39.24 -14.08
CA LEU A 258 -11.03 -38.95 -12.91
C LEU A 258 -11.96 -40.11 -12.53
N GLU A 259 -12.39 -40.90 -13.51
CA GLU A 259 -13.38 -41.97 -13.33
C GLU A 259 -12.73 -43.36 -13.15
N ASN A 260 -11.59 -43.64 -13.81
CA ASN A 260 -10.88 -44.91 -13.73
C ASN A 260 -9.67 -44.85 -12.79
N ARG A 261 -9.87 -45.24 -11.53
CA ARG A 261 -8.80 -45.31 -10.51
C ARG A 261 -7.91 -46.56 -10.60
N GLU A 262 -8.23 -47.51 -11.47
CA GLU A 262 -7.53 -48.80 -11.57
C GLU A 262 -6.34 -48.78 -12.54
N ASN A 263 -6.22 -47.75 -13.37
CA ASN A 263 -5.09 -47.61 -14.29
C ASN A 263 -3.85 -47.07 -13.57
N GLU A 264 -2.69 -47.71 -13.79
CA GLU A 264 -1.40 -47.18 -13.35
C GLU A 264 -1.00 -45.97 -14.19
N TYR A 265 -1.20 -44.76 -13.65
CA TYR A 265 -0.75 -43.51 -14.27
C TYR A 265 0.72 -43.22 -13.94
N LYS A 266 1.45 -42.62 -14.88
CA LYS A 266 2.84 -42.20 -14.64
C LYS A 266 2.85 -40.88 -13.86
N VAL A 267 3.93 -40.61 -13.14
CA VAL A 267 4.15 -39.32 -12.44
C VAL A 267 3.99 -38.11 -13.35
N ILE A 268 4.44 -38.22 -14.61
CA ILE A 268 4.31 -37.15 -15.62
C ILE A 268 2.83 -36.86 -15.94
N ASP A 269 1.98 -37.89 -15.95
CA ASP A 269 0.55 -37.73 -16.18
C ASP A 269 -0.08 -36.96 -15.01
N HIS A 270 0.28 -37.31 -13.77
CA HIS A 270 -0.15 -36.56 -12.58
C HIS A 270 0.26 -35.08 -12.64
N ILE A 271 1.50 -34.77 -13.02
CA ILE A 271 1.98 -33.38 -13.16
C ILE A 271 1.17 -32.63 -14.23
N LYS A 272 0.97 -33.26 -15.40
CA LYS A 272 0.17 -32.69 -16.48
C LYS A 272 -1.25 -32.36 -16.00
N TYR A 273 -1.87 -33.25 -15.26
CA TYR A 273 -3.23 -33.06 -14.76
C TYR A 273 -3.31 -32.03 -13.63
N ILE A 274 -2.27 -31.88 -12.81
CA ILE A 274 -2.17 -30.77 -11.85
C ILE A 274 -2.07 -29.43 -12.58
N LEU A 275 -1.19 -29.32 -13.59
CA LEU A 275 -1.02 -28.07 -14.36
C LEU A 275 -2.26 -27.70 -15.18
N CYS A 276 -2.98 -28.70 -15.70
CA CYS A 276 -4.23 -28.52 -16.43
C CYS A 276 -5.48 -28.60 -15.54
N GLY A 277 -5.34 -28.56 -14.21
CA GLY A 277 -6.45 -28.79 -13.28
C GLY A 277 -7.63 -27.84 -13.45
N PHE A 278 -7.40 -26.60 -13.91
CA PHE A 278 -8.50 -25.68 -14.21
C PHE A 278 -9.39 -26.18 -15.37
N LEU A 279 -8.81 -26.83 -16.38
CA LEU A 279 -9.59 -27.46 -17.46
C LEU A 279 -10.40 -28.65 -16.95
N PHE A 280 -9.95 -29.32 -15.89
CA PHE A 280 -10.70 -30.43 -15.30
C PHE A 280 -11.99 -29.92 -14.68
N VAL A 281 -11.89 -28.82 -13.92
CA VAL A 281 -13.06 -28.14 -13.33
C VAL A 281 -14.04 -27.76 -14.44
N ARG A 282 -13.56 -27.19 -15.55
CA ARG A 282 -14.38 -26.87 -16.73
C ARG A 282 -15.12 -28.09 -17.28
N PHE A 283 -14.38 -29.14 -17.61
CA PHE A 283 -14.94 -30.35 -18.20
C PHE A 283 -15.98 -30.99 -17.30
N TYR A 284 -15.79 -30.87 -15.99
CA TYR A 284 -16.74 -31.32 -14.99
C TYR A 284 -18.02 -30.48 -14.98
N LEU A 285 -17.90 -29.16 -14.94
CA LEU A 285 -19.04 -28.24 -14.93
C LEU A 285 -19.91 -28.38 -16.19
N ILE A 286 -19.29 -28.57 -17.36
CA ILE A 286 -19.99 -28.80 -18.63
C ILE A 286 -20.87 -30.04 -18.57
N LYS A 287 -20.41 -31.12 -17.93
CA LYS A 287 -21.14 -32.38 -17.80
C LYS A 287 -22.29 -32.28 -16.79
N TYR A 288 -22.17 -31.41 -15.79
CA TYR A 288 -23.13 -31.30 -14.69
C TYR A 288 -24.44 -30.59 -15.10
N ASN A 289 -24.42 -29.26 -15.23
CA ASN A 289 -25.62 -28.48 -15.52
C ASN A 289 -25.26 -27.16 -16.22
N LYS A 290 -25.73 -27.00 -17.47
CA LYS A 290 -25.46 -25.82 -18.28
C LYS A 290 -26.04 -24.53 -17.68
N ASN A 291 -27.17 -24.60 -16.98
CA ASN A 291 -27.79 -23.42 -16.39
C ASN A 291 -26.98 -22.92 -15.19
N VAL A 292 -26.49 -23.84 -14.36
CA VAL A 292 -25.58 -23.53 -13.25
C VAL A 292 -24.28 -22.92 -13.78
N MET A 293 -23.72 -23.51 -14.85
CA MET A 293 -22.53 -22.98 -15.51
C MET A 293 -22.77 -21.58 -16.10
N LEU A 294 -23.92 -21.34 -16.74
CA LEU A 294 -24.30 -20.01 -17.24
C LEU A 294 -24.40 -19.01 -16.10
N TYR A 295 -24.99 -19.39 -14.95
CA TYR A 295 -25.03 -18.51 -13.79
C TYR A 295 -23.62 -18.16 -13.31
N LEU A 296 -22.74 -19.15 -13.11
CA LEU A 296 -21.34 -18.90 -12.70
C LEU A 296 -20.62 -17.97 -13.69
N PHE A 297 -20.87 -18.13 -14.98
CA PHE A 297 -20.32 -17.27 -16.01
C PHE A 297 -20.83 -15.82 -15.89
N MET A 298 -22.14 -15.65 -15.66
CA MET A 298 -22.73 -14.33 -15.42
C MET A 298 -22.22 -13.70 -14.13
N LEU A 299 -22.05 -14.49 -13.06
CA LEU A 299 -21.44 -14.06 -11.81
C LEU A 299 -20.00 -13.58 -12.04
N PHE A 300 -19.21 -14.34 -12.80
CA PHE A 300 -17.85 -13.95 -13.18
C PHE A 300 -17.82 -12.62 -13.95
N LEU A 301 -18.71 -12.42 -14.93
CA LEU A 301 -18.76 -11.19 -15.73
C LEU A 301 -19.43 -10.02 -15.01
N SER A 302 -20.17 -10.27 -13.93
CA SER A 302 -20.99 -9.26 -13.26
C SER A 302 -20.22 -8.00 -12.82
N PRO A 303 -18.96 -8.05 -12.36
CA PRO A 303 -18.17 -6.85 -12.05
C PRO A 303 -17.88 -5.92 -13.24
N LEU A 304 -18.02 -6.43 -14.48
CA LEU A 304 -17.85 -5.63 -15.71
C LEU A 304 -19.08 -4.79 -16.04
N ILE A 305 -20.25 -5.21 -15.57
CA ILE A 305 -21.56 -4.66 -15.96
C ILE A 305 -22.18 -3.91 -14.78
N LEU A 306 -22.06 -4.48 -13.58
CA LEU A 306 -22.67 -3.98 -12.36
C LEU A 306 -21.68 -3.18 -11.53
N PRO A 307 -22.15 -2.19 -10.76
CA PRO A 307 -21.33 -1.51 -9.76
C PRO A 307 -20.75 -2.50 -8.74
N LEU A 308 -19.45 -2.39 -8.50
CA LEU A 308 -18.69 -3.06 -7.43
C LEU A 308 -19.19 -2.70 -6.03
N GLY A 309 -19.72 -1.50 -5.86
CA GLY A 309 -20.27 -1.04 -4.59
C GLY A 309 -20.73 0.40 -4.64
N LEU A 310 -21.33 0.82 -3.54
CA LEU A 310 -21.71 2.21 -3.29
C LEU A 310 -20.67 2.82 -2.35
N ILE A 311 -20.24 4.04 -2.65
CA ILE A 311 -19.37 4.81 -1.76
C ILE A 311 -20.10 6.08 -1.33
N LYS A 312 -19.89 6.49 -0.09
CA LYS A 312 -20.28 7.81 0.39
C LYS A 312 -19.01 8.58 0.68
N SER A 313 -18.79 9.67 -0.05
CA SER A 313 -17.68 10.60 0.18
C SER A 313 -18.29 11.95 0.53
N GLU A 314 -18.04 12.39 1.77
CA GLU A 314 -18.68 13.58 2.33
C GLU A 314 -20.21 13.50 2.25
N GLU A 315 -20.87 14.43 1.54
CA GLU A 315 -22.32 14.45 1.33
C GLU A 315 -22.77 13.78 0.03
N HIS A 316 -21.82 13.27 -0.77
CA HIS A 316 -22.10 12.72 -2.09
C HIS A 316 -22.10 11.19 -2.09
N PHE A 317 -23.10 10.62 -2.77
CA PHE A 317 -23.14 9.20 -3.08
C PHE A 317 -22.47 8.95 -4.44
N GLY A 318 -21.63 7.93 -4.48
CA GLY A 318 -20.95 7.48 -5.68
C GLY A 318 -21.09 5.98 -5.90
N LEU A 319 -20.73 5.57 -7.10
CA LEU A 319 -20.67 4.17 -7.53
C LEU A 319 -19.23 3.79 -7.78
N ILE A 320 -18.80 2.64 -7.28
CA ILE A 320 -17.53 2.03 -7.65
C ILE A 320 -17.84 1.05 -8.78
N CYS A 321 -17.13 1.13 -9.91
CA CYS A 321 -17.21 0.18 -11.01
C CYS A 321 -15.81 -0.19 -11.49
N ILE A 322 -15.66 -1.17 -12.40
CA ILE A 322 -14.34 -1.55 -12.90
C ILE A 322 -13.59 -0.42 -13.63
N TYR A 323 -14.32 0.62 -14.07
CA TYR A 323 -13.73 1.75 -14.78
C TYR A 323 -13.24 2.86 -13.84
N GLY A 324 -13.56 2.79 -12.54
CA GLY A 324 -13.20 3.79 -11.55
C GLY A 324 -14.31 4.06 -10.53
N THR A 325 -14.22 5.20 -9.88
CA THR A 325 -15.27 5.70 -8.98
C THR A 325 -16.06 6.78 -9.71
N PHE A 326 -17.37 6.61 -9.82
CA PHE A 326 -18.28 7.61 -10.35
C PHE A 326 -18.84 8.43 -9.19
N LEU A 327 -18.51 9.72 -9.13
CA LEU A 327 -18.94 10.64 -8.08
C LEU A 327 -19.34 11.97 -8.73
N ASN A 328 -20.51 12.52 -8.40
CA ASN A 328 -20.99 13.80 -8.96
C ASN A 328 -20.93 13.89 -10.50
N ASN A 329 -21.38 12.84 -11.20
CA ASN A 329 -21.33 12.74 -12.67
C ASN A 329 -19.93 12.73 -13.30
N HIS A 330 -18.87 12.60 -12.49
CA HIS A 330 -17.50 12.49 -12.95
C HIS A 330 -16.95 11.09 -12.66
N LEU A 331 -16.25 10.53 -13.64
CA LEU A 331 -15.51 9.28 -13.49
C LEU A 331 -14.09 9.60 -13.03
N TYR A 332 -13.70 9.03 -11.89
CA TYR A 332 -12.36 9.08 -11.33
C TYR A 332 -11.70 7.71 -11.50
N PRO A 333 -10.82 7.53 -12.50
CA PRO A 333 -10.12 6.26 -12.70
C PRO A 333 -9.28 5.92 -11.47
N THR A 334 -9.36 4.67 -11.01
CA THR A 334 -8.59 4.20 -9.86
C THR A 334 -8.12 2.77 -10.09
N GLN A 335 -6.90 2.44 -9.68
CA GLN A 335 -6.36 1.07 -9.84
C GLN A 335 -6.94 0.09 -8.82
N PHE A 336 -7.52 0.60 -7.73
CA PHE A 336 -8.13 -0.21 -6.67
C PHE A 336 -9.27 -1.09 -7.18
N VAL A 337 -9.97 -0.68 -8.24
CA VAL A 337 -11.08 -1.45 -8.83
C VAL A 337 -10.60 -2.78 -9.42
N TYR A 338 -9.37 -2.85 -9.92
CA TYR A 338 -8.77 -4.09 -10.41
C TYR A 338 -8.51 -5.07 -9.26
N LEU A 339 -8.05 -4.54 -8.11
CA LEU A 339 -7.88 -5.33 -6.91
C LEU A 339 -9.22 -5.84 -6.38
N ILE A 340 -10.26 -5.00 -6.36
CA ILE A 340 -11.61 -5.42 -5.95
C ILE A 340 -12.15 -6.51 -6.88
N TYR A 341 -11.92 -6.41 -8.19
CA TYR A 341 -12.33 -7.47 -9.10
C TYR A 341 -11.51 -8.76 -8.93
N LEU A 342 -10.20 -8.65 -8.69
CA LEU A 342 -9.38 -9.80 -8.31
C LEU A 342 -9.89 -10.50 -7.06
N ILE A 343 -10.28 -9.72 -6.05
CA ILE A 343 -10.88 -10.22 -4.82
C ILE A 343 -12.19 -10.95 -5.16
N HIS A 344 -13.06 -10.36 -5.98
CA HIS A 344 -14.29 -11.02 -6.42
C HIS A 344 -14.00 -12.37 -7.10
N ILE A 345 -13.03 -12.42 -8.04
CA ILE A 345 -12.64 -13.68 -8.69
C ILE A 345 -12.11 -14.69 -7.65
N GLY A 346 -11.15 -14.27 -6.83
CA GLY A 346 -10.42 -15.15 -5.90
C GLY A 346 -11.27 -15.65 -4.74
N ILE A 347 -12.19 -14.83 -4.26
CA ILE A 347 -12.92 -15.06 -3.01
C ILE A 347 -14.38 -15.42 -3.27
N ILE A 348 -14.97 -15.09 -4.42
CA ILE A 348 -16.36 -15.45 -4.74
C ILE A 348 -16.37 -16.47 -5.87
N THR A 349 -15.89 -16.08 -7.05
CA THR A 349 -16.08 -16.87 -8.27
C THR A 349 -15.37 -18.22 -8.18
N ILE A 350 -14.09 -18.24 -7.78
CA ILE A 350 -13.29 -19.48 -7.67
C ILE A 350 -13.88 -20.44 -6.63
N PRO A 351 -14.15 -20.02 -5.38
CA PRO A 351 -14.84 -20.85 -4.40
C PRO A 351 -16.14 -21.46 -4.90
N LEU A 352 -17.05 -20.64 -5.44
CA LEU A 352 -18.33 -21.13 -5.92
C LEU A 352 -18.18 -22.09 -7.10
N THR A 353 -17.20 -21.85 -7.97
CA THR A 353 -16.83 -22.76 -9.06
C THR A 353 -16.42 -24.13 -8.52
N PHE A 354 -15.56 -24.17 -7.50
CA PHE A 354 -15.16 -25.43 -6.87
C PHE A 354 -16.33 -26.14 -6.19
N ILE A 355 -17.11 -25.42 -5.38
CA ILE A 355 -18.30 -25.94 -4.70
C ILE A 355 -19.24 -26.61 -5.70
N THR A 356 -19.48 -25.94 -6.82
CA THR A 356 -20.34 -26.46 -7.90
C THR A 356 -19.78 -27.70 -8.55
N ALA A 357 -18.49 -27.70 -8.87
CA ALA A 357 -17.83 -28.88 -9.42
C ALA A 357 -17.86 -30.06 -8.43
N MET A 358 -17.90 -29.81 -7.12
CA MET A 358 -17.98 -30.85 -6.10
C MET A 358 -19.39 -31.46 -6.02
N PHE A 359 -20.44 -30.63 -6.08
CA PHE A 359 -21.84 -31.09 -6.10
C PHE A 359 -22.24 -31.78 -7.40
N GLY A 360 -21.53 -31.52 -8.50
CA GLY A 360 -21.85 -32.14 -9.79
C GLY A 360 -21.62 -33.65 -9.90
N LYS A 361 -21.03 -34.28 -8.88
CA LYS A 361 -20.78 -35.73 -8.85
C LYS A 361 -21.81 -36.43 -7.98
N GLU A 362 -22.51 -37.41 -8.54
CA GLU A 362 -23.15 -38.45 -7.73
C GLU A 362 -22.08 -39.21 -6.95
N ARG A 363 -21.78 -38.76 -5.73
CA ARG A 363 -20.83 -39.42 -4.84
C ARG A 363 -21.59 -40.23 -3.80
N LYS A 364 -21.19 -41.48 -3.65
CA LYS A 364 -21.44 -42.20 -2.39
C LYS A 364 -20.76 -41.41 -1.27
N PHE A 365 -21.44 -41.30 -0.14
CA PHE A 365 -20.90 -40.64 1.05
C PHE A 365 -19.52 -41.23 1.37
N SER A 366 -18.51 -40.36 1.46
CA SER A 366 -17.12 -40.75 1.71
C SER A 366 -16.41 -39.69 2.54
N LEU A 367 -15.29 -40.04 3.19
CA LEU A 367 -14.52 -39.07 3.96
C LEU A 367 -14.05 -37.88 3.10
N CYS A 368 -13.70 -38.13 1.83
CA CYS A 368 -13.37 -37.07 0.87
C CYS A 368 -14.53 -36.09 0.65
N PHE A 369 -15.77 -36.59 0.62
CA PHE A 369 -16.96 -35.72 0.51
C PHE A 369 -17.16 -34.83 1.74
N VAL A 370 -16.81 -35.31 2.95
CA VAL A 370 -16.85 -34.49 4.16
C VAL A 370 -15.76 -33.41 4.12
N VAL A 371 -14.54 -33.76 3.72
CA VAL A 371 -13.43 -32.79 3.52
C VAL A 371 -13.83 -31.70 2.52
N ASP A 372 -14.47 -32.13 1.43
CA ASP A 372 -15.02 -31.27 0.39
C ASP A 372 -16.06 -30.28 0.97
N ILE A 373 -17.03 -30.75 1.77
CA ILE A 373 -18.01 -29.86 2.45
C ILE A 373 -17.32 -28.88 3.41
N ILE A 374 -16.36 -29.34 4.21
CA ILE A 374 -15.62 -28.47 5.15
C ILE A 374 -14.87 -27.39 4.38
N PHE A 375 -14.22 -27.75 3.27
CA PHE A 375 -13.53 -26.80 2.39
C PHE A 375 -14.51 -25.79 1.80
N ALA A 376 -15.66 -26.23 1.30
CA ALA A 376 -16.72 -25.37 0.79
C ALA A 376 -17.20 -24.35 1.83
N LEU A 377 -17.49 -24.81 3.05
CA LEU A 377 -17.89 -23.95 4.18
C LEU A 377 -16.78 -22.97 4.56
N PHE A 378 -15.54 -23.42 4.62
CA PHE A 378 -14.38 -22.57 4.89
C PHE A 378 -14.23 -21.47 3.84
N CYS A 379 -14.34 -21.83 2.56
CA CYS A 379 -14.31 -20.84 1.49
C CYS A 379 -15.46 -19.84 1.62
N LEU A 380 -16.70 -20.29 1.90
CA LEU A 380 -17.84 -19.41 2.10
C LEU A 380 -17.64 -18.45 3.30
N ILE A 381 -17.09 -18.93 4.41
CA ILE A 381 -16.76 -18.11 5.58
C ILE A 381 -15.72 -17.06 5.20
N ILE A 382 -14.66 -17.43 4.48
CA ILE A 382 -13.67 -16.47 3.98
C ILE A 382 -14.35 -15.47 3.06
N THR A 383 -15.25 -15.91 2.18
CA THR A 383 -16.02 -15.04 1.28
C THR A 383 -16.77 -13.99 2.05
N ILE A 384 -17.56 -14.40 3.04
CA ILE A 384 -18.37 -13.49 3.85
C ILE A 384 -17.48 -12.58 4.69
N TYR A 385 -16.47 -13.14 5.38
CA TYR A 385 -15.56 -12.38 6.24
C TYR A 385 -14.81 -11.31 5.46
N TYR A 386 -14.16 -11.69 4.35
CA TYR A 386 -13.38 -10.74 3.55
C TYR A 386 -14.27 -9.72 2.86
N SER A 387 -15.43 -10.14 2.35
CA SER A 387 -16.41 -9.21 1.75
C SER A 387 -16.88 -8.17 2.78
N LEU A 388 -17.26 -8.60 3.99
CA LEU A 388 -17.71 -7.67 5.02
C LEU A 388 -16.57 -6.79 5.55
N PHE A 389 -15.39 -7.36 5.81
CA PHE A 389 -14.27 -6.64 6.41
C PHE A 389 -13.58 -5.71 5.41
N SER A 390 -13.20 -6.20 4.23
CA SER A 390 -12.47 -5.40 3.24
C SER A 390 -13.33 -4.33 2.61
N ILE A 391 -14.62 -4.58 2.36
CA ILE A 391 -15.52 -3.56 1.80
C ILE A 391 -15.89 -2.53 2.88
N SER A 392 -15.97 -2.90 4.16
CA SER A 392 -16.25 -1.95 5.24
C SER A 392 -15.07 -1.03 5.56
N HIS A 393 -13.87 -1.33 5.07
CA HIS A 393 -12.77 -0.37 5.10
C HIS A 393 -12.93 0.71 4.03
N ALA A 394 -13.58 0.39 2.91
CA ALA A 394 -13.82 1.33 1.82
C ALA A 394 -15.16 2.07 1.91
N THR A 395 -16.10 1.54 2.71
CA THR A 395 -17.51 2.00 2.79
C THR A 395 -18.06 1.84 4.21
N THR A 396 -19.34 2.11 4.44
CA THR A 396 -19.96 1.81 5.73
C THR A 396 -20.31 0.31 5.84
N LEU A 397 -20.40 -0.21 7.07
CA LEU A 397 -20.80 -1.60 7.31
C LEU A 397 -22.14 -1.95 6.65
N VAL A 398 -23.10 -1.01 6.67
CA VAL A 398 -24.42 -1.19 6.03
C VAL A 398 -24.25 -1.37 4.52
N LEU A 399 -23.50 -0.49 3.84
CA LEU A 399 -23.27 -0.58 2.40
C LEU A 399 -22.47 -1.85 2.02
N SER A 400 -21.59 -2.30 2.91
CA SER A 400 -20.84 -3.54 2.76
C SER A 400 -21.73 -4.78 2.86
N ALA A 401 -22.62 -4.82 3.86
CA ALA A 401 -23.55 -5.93 4.06
C ALA A 401 -24.60 -6.02 2.95
N THR A 402 -24.99 -4.89 2.37
CA THR A 402 -25.92 -4.83 1.23
C THR A 402 -25.21 -4.86 -0.12
N ASN A 403 -23.91 -5.17 -0.17
CA ASN A 403 -23.17 -5.16 -1.43
C ASN A 403 -23.71 -6.25 -2.36
N PHE A 404 -24.22 -5.83 -3.51
CA PHE A 404 -24.91 -6.70 -4.45
C PHE A 404 -24.00 -7.81 -4.99
N LEU A 405 -22.78 -7.47 -5.41
CA LEU A 405 -21.86 -8.41 -6.03
C LEU A 405 -21.21 -9.34 -5.02
N PHE A 406 -20.93 -8.85 -3.81
CA PHE A 406 -20.17 -9.61 -2.83
C PHE A 406 -21.02 -10.43 -1.85
N VAL A 407 -22.29 -10.07 -1.67
CA VAL A 407 -23.18 -10.72 -0.69
C VAL A 407 -24.42 -11.28 -1.36
N LEU A 408 -25.20 -10.45 -2.05
CA LEU A 408 -26.52 -10.85 -2.54
C LEU A 408 -26.43 -11.85 -3.70
N LEU A 409 -25.60 -11.59 -4.70
CA LEU A 409 -25.48 -12.44 -5.89
C LEU A 409 -24.85 -13.82 -5.56
N PRO A 410 -23.80 -13.93 -4.72
CA PRO A 410 -23.29 -15.22 -4.24
C PRO A 410 -24.30 -15.99 -3.39
N PHE A 411 -25.08 -15.30 -2.55
CA PHE A 411 -26.12 -15.95 -1.74
C PHE A 411 -27.26 -16.49 -2.61
N ALA A 412 -27.74 -15.69 -3.57
CA ALA A 412 -28.71 -16.13 -4.55
C ALA A 412 -28.20 -17.32 -5.38
N TYR A 413 -26.91 -17.35 -5.70
CA TYR A 413 -26.28 -18.49 -6.35
C TYR A 413 -26.34 -19.76 -5.51
N MET A 414 -26.01 -19.67 -4.21
CA MET A 414 -26.05 -20.84 -3.33
C MET A 414 -27.46 -21.40 -3.20
N ILE A 415 -28.48 -20.54 -3.12
CA ILE A 415 -29.89 -20.98 -3.15
C ILE A 415 -30.19 -21.67 -4.49
N TYR A 416 -29.79 -21.07 -5.61
CA TYR A 416 -29.98 -21.66 -6.94
C TYR A 416 -29.32 -23.04 -7.04
N LEU A 417 -28.07 -23.16 -6.60
CA LEU A 417 -27.33 -24.42 -6.60
C LEU A 417 -27.96 -25.51 -5.72
N LEU A 418 -28.67 -25.14 -4.65
CA LEU A 418 -29.36 -26.13 -3.79
C LEU A 418 -30.69 -26.60 -4.38
N LEU A 419 -31.26 -25.87 -5.33
CA LEU A 419 -32.54 -26.18 -5.97
C LEU A 419 -32.39 -27.05 -7.24
N PHE A 420 -31.19 -27.13 -7.81
CA PHE A 420 -30.87 -27.82 -9.07
C PHE A 420 -29.72 -28.80 -8.88
#